data_AF-A0A6L6X0Y0-F1
#
_entry.id   AF-A0A6L6X0Y0-F1
#
_cell.length_a   1.000
_cell.length_b   1.000
_cell.length_c   1.000
_cell.angle_alpha   90.00
_cell.angle_beta   90.00
_cell.angle_gamma   90.00
#
_symmetry.space_group_name_H-M   'P 1'
#
loop_
_entity.id
_entity.type
_entity.pdbx_description
1 polymer ?
#
loop_
_entity_poly.entity_id
_entity_poly.type
_entity_poly.pdbx_seq_one_letter_code
_entity_poly.pdbx_strand_id
1 'polypeptide(L)'
;MNELVAAGYVKRARLQDPETGRWVTITTVTDVPESPGSPTDRLPTVGLPTGLDDGGSPQGKKTDSKDTTTPTQPAPDEAQQVGAMGEGESTFLRQLAREMTHEARRILGRVSLHASLPLAASDVERLAPALVPWLRDDHSERDILQCLTANLPAKIVSVPGLVSHRLTNFTPERTSPPTPPRASVRATCETCRAPFPAGHCGGVCRSCQDQEAGTTAFSPDTGAFLMATIRQRRDAGTVKGTSHRGFASISA
;
A
#
# COMPACT_ATOMS: atom_id res chain seq x y z
N MET A 1 3.43 -26.55 -8.18
CA MET A 1 2.55 -25.50 -8.75
C MET A 1 1.53 -26.05 -9.73
N ASN A 2 1.94 -26.86 -10.74
CA ASN A 2 1.00 -27.46 -11.70
C ASN A 2 -0.06 -28.37 -11.05
N GLU A 3 0.29 -29.05 -9.96
CA GLU A 3 -0.65 -29.84 -9.16
C GLU A 3 -1.80 -29.02 -8.57
N LEU A 4 -1.55 -27.76 -8.18
CA LEU A 4 -2.57 -26.86 -7.65
C LEU A 4 -3.49 -26.32 -8.76
N VAL A 5 -2.96 -26.17 -9.97
CA VAL A 5 -3.75 -25.82 -11.16
C VAL A 5 -4.65 -26.99 -11.55
N ALA A 6 -4.12 -28.22 -11.55
CA ALA A 6 -4.88 -29.43 -11.84
C ALA A 6 -5.98 -29.69 -10.79
N ALA A 7 -5.72 -29.36 -9.54
CA ALA A 7 -6.69 -29.47 -8.44
C ALA A 7 -7.67 -28.28 -8.35
N GLY A 8 -7.60 -27.30 -9.25
CA GLY A 8 -8.57 -26.19 -9.33
C GLY A 8 -8.35 -25.05 -8.32
N TYR A 9 -7.26 -25.07 -7.57
CA TYR A 9 -6.94 -24.03 -6.57
C TYR A 9 -6.26 -22.80 -7.17
N VAL A 10 -5.63 -22.94 -8.35
CA VAL A 10 -4.89 -21.86 -9.00
C VAL A 10 -5.34 -21.73 -10.45
N LYS A 11 -5.81 -20.53 -10.82
CA LYS A 11 -6.15 -20.19 -12.20
C LYS A 11 -5.22 -19.11 -12.73
N ARG A 12 -4.84 -19.25 -14.00
CA ARG A 12 -4.03 -18.25 -14.72
C ARG A 12 -4.80 -17.79 -15.96
N ALA A 13 -5.11 -16.51 -16.02
CA ALA A 13 -5.69 -15.89 -17.20
C ALA A 13 -4.67 -14.90 -17.79
N ARG A 14 -4.46 -14.96 -19.11
CA ARG A 14 -3.68 -13.95 -19.84
C ARG A 14 -4.68 -13.02 -20.51
N LEU A 15 -4.67 -11.77 -20.10
CA LEU A 15 -5.51 -10.71 -20.64
C LEU A 15 -4.61 -9.71 -21.34
N GLN A 16 -5.03 -9.25 -22.51
CA GLN A 16 -4.39 -8.12 -23.15
C GLN A 16 -5.13 -6.87 -22.72
N ASP A 17 -4.40 -5.94 -22.10
CA ASP A 17 -4.95 -4.63 -21.75
C ASP A 17 -5.31 -3.87 -23.05
N PRO A 18 -6.58 -3.52 -23.26
CA PRO A 18 -7.04 -2.90 -24.50
C PRO A 18 -6.54 -1.46 -24.68
N GLU A 19 -6.15 -0.78 -23.60
CA GLU A 19 -5.67 0.61 -23.67
C GLU A 19 -4.15 0.67 -23.89
N THR A 20 -3.40 -0.25 -23.29
CA THR A 20 -1.93 -0.24 -23.34
C THR A 20 -1.33 -1.30 -24.27
N GLY A 21 -2.14 -2.25 -24.74
CA GLY A 21 -1.71 -3.39 -25.58
C GLY A 21 -0.81 -4.40 -24.86
N ARG A 22 -0.56 -4.22 -23.56
CA ARG A 22 0.33 -5.08 -22.76
C ARG A 22 -0.39 -6.34 -22.32
N TRP A 23 0.33 -7.45 -22.32
CA TRP A 23 -0.16 -8.72 -21.80
C TRP A 23 0.00 -8.78 -20.29
N VAL A 24 -1.10 -8.91 -19.57
CA VAL A 24 -1.14 -9.10 -18.12
C VAL A 24 -1.52 -10.56 -17.83
N THR A 25 -0.79 -11.20 -16.92
CA THR A 25 -1.14 -12.55 -16.44
C THR A 25 -1.67 -12.44 -15.02
N ILE A 26 -2.96 -12.68 -14.85
CA ILE A 26 -3.61 -12.71 -13.53
C ILE A 26 -3.55 -14.13 -13.02
N THR A 27 -2.98 -14.32 -11.83
CA THR A 27 -2.98 -15.60 -11.12
C THR A 27 -3.87 -15.47 -9.89
N THR A 28 -5.00 -16.15 -9.90
CA THR A 28 -5.94 -16.19 -8.77
C THR A 28 -5.75 -17.51 -8.03
N VAL A 29 -5.59 -17.42 -6.70
CA VAL A 29 -5.46 -18.57 -5.80
C VAL A 29 -6.66 -18.55 -4.85
N THR A 30 -7.42 -19.64 -4.79
CA THR A 30 -8.60 -19.78 -3.93
C THR A 30 -8.44 -20.95 -2.98
N ASP A 31 -8.93 -20.82 -1.73
CA ASP A 31 -8.84 -21.88 -0.72
C ASP A 31 -9.86 -23.02 -0.91
N VAL A 32 -10.88 -22.81 -1.74
CA VAL A 32 -11.86 -23.83 -2.12
C VAL A 32 -11.56 -24.26 -3.56
N PRO A 33 -11.31 -25.55 -3.82
CA PRO A 33 -11.14 -26.05 -5.18
C PRO A 33 -12.48 -26.02 -5.89
N GLU A 34 -12.52 -25.45 -7.08
CA GLU A 34 -13.70 -25.57 -7.92
C GLU A 34 -13.71 -26.98 -8.53
N SER A 35 -14.58 -27.85 -8.00
CA SER A 35 -14.71 -29.23 -8.49
C SER A 35 -15.18 -29.23 -9.95
N PRO A 36 -14.54 -30.00 -10.86
CA PRO A 36 -15.06 -30.25 -12.20
C PRO A 36 -16.31 -31.12 -12.07
N GLY A 37 -17.47 -30.47 -11.90
CA GLY A 37 -18.75 -31.11 -11.62
C GLY A 37 -19.69 -30.36 -10.68
N SER A 38 -19.35 -29.15 -10.21
CA SER A 38 -20.31 -28.29 -9.49
C SER A 38 -21.38 -27.76 -10.46
N PRO A 39 -22.69 -27.91 -10.17
CA PRO A 39 -23.76 -27.65 -11.12
C PRO A 39 -24.08 -26.16 -11.13
N THR A 40 -23.33 -25.38 -11.90
CA THR A 40 -23.82 -24.05 -12.34
C THR A 40 -24.14 -24.02 -13.84
N ASP A 41 -24.09 -25.19 -14.49
CA ASP A 41 -24.42 -25.39 -15.91
C ASP A 41 -25.83 -25.97 -16.15
N ARG A 42 -26.80 -25.60 -15.31
CA ARG A 42 -28.22 -25.82 -15.62
C ARG A 42 -28.92 -24.49 -15.81
N LEU A 43 -28.99 -24.08 -17.07
CA LEU A 43 -30.06 -23.20 -17.55
C LEU A 43 -31.41 -23.81 -17.12
N PRO A 44 -32.34 -23.06 -16.51
CA PRO A 44 -33.71 -23.53 -16.38
C PRO A 44 -34.30 -23.62 -17.78
N THR A 45 -34.48 -24.86 -18.26
CA THR A 45 -35.29 -25.17 -19.43
C THR A 45 -36.72 -24.67 -19.17
N VAL A 46 -37.06 -23.53 -19.77
CA VAL A 46 -38.46 -23.11 -19.92
C VAL A 46 -39.10 -24.05 -20.94
N GLY A 47 -40.15 -24.75 -20.51
CA GLY A 47 -40.88 -25.69 -21.35
C GLY A 47 -41.50 -25.02 -22.58
N LEU A 48 -41.53 -25.77 -23.69
CA LEU A 48 -42.23 -25.43 -24.93
C LEU A 48 -43.68 -25.03 -24.67
N PRO A 49 -44.20 -23.95 -25.29
CA PRO A 49 -45.63 -23.72 -25.36
C PRO A 49 -46.23 -24.64 -26.42
N THR A 50 -46.92 -25.69 -25.97
CA THR A 50 -47.86 -26.44 -26.81
C THR A 50 -49.15 -25.62 -26.92
N GLY A 51 -49.54 -25.30 -28.16
CA GLY A 51 -50.74 -24.53 -28.45
C GLY A 51 -52.02 -25.27 -28.08
N LEU A 52 -53.02 -24.48 -27.67
CA LEU A 52 -54.43 -24.80 -27.78
C LEU A 52 -55.15 -23.53 -28.25
N ASP A 53 -55.78 -23.66 -29.41
CA ASP A 53 -56.86 -22.84 -29.94
C ASP A 53 -57.91 -22.51 -28.88
N ASP A 54 -58.44 -21.28 -28.92
CA ASP A 54 -59.88 -21.04 -28.80
C ASP A 54 -60.24 -19.58 -29.16
N GLY A 55 -60.99 -19.43 -30.25
CA GLY A 55 -62.24 -18.66 -30.28
C GLY A 55 -62.23 -17.12 -30.48
N GLY A 56 -62.59 -16.68 -31.69
CA GLY A 56 -63.77 -15.81 -31.83
C GLY A 56 -63.63 -14.33 -32.30
N SER A 57 -63.58 -14.14 -33.63
CA SER A 57 -64.33 -13.14 -34.44
C SER A 57 -64.18 -11.60 -34.27
N PRO A 58 -64.57 -10.77 -35.27
CA PRO A 58 -64.52 -10.96 -36.72
C PRO A 58 -63.94 -9.74 -37.51
N GLN A 59 -63.73 -9.97 -38.81
CA GLN A 59 -63.32 -9.01 -39.83
C GLN A 59 -64.40 -7.98 -40.19
N GLY A 60 -63.97 -6.78 -40.60
CA GLY A 60 -64.79 -5.81 -41.34
C GLY A 60 -63.94 -4.79 -42.08
N LYS A 61 -63.76 -5.00 -43.39
CA LYS A 61 -62.96 -4.19 -44.33
C LYS A 61 -63.70 -2.93 -44.83
N LYS A 62 -62.89 -2.06 -45.48
CA LYS A 62 -63.16 -1.16 -46.63
C LYS A 62 -63.63 0.26 -46.24
N THR A 63 -63.10 1.38 -46.77
CA THR A 63 -62.68 1.71 -48.15
C THR A 63 -61.74 2.94 -48.22
N ASP A 64 -60.73 2.83 -49.08
CA ASP A 64 -60.27 3.75 -50.15
C ASP A 64 -59.98 5.27 -49.97
N SER A 65 -58.81 5.60 -50.56
CA SER A 65 -58.39 6.82 -51.29
C SER A 65 -57.55 7.87 -50.55
N LYS A 66 -56.27 8.01 -50.94
CA LYS A 66 -55.81 9.02 -51.92
C LYS A 66 -54.29 9.28 -51.80
N ASP A 67 -53.62 9.33 -52.95
CA ASP A 67 -52.20 9.56 -53.19
C ASP A 67 -51.56 10.74 -52.44
N THR A 68 -50.32 10.55 -51.96
CA THR A 68 -49.22 11.55 -52.00
C THR A 68 -47.86 10.87 -51.71
N THR A 69 -47.07 10.68 -52.78
CA THR A 69 -45.61 10.85 -52.95
C THR A 69 -44.63 10.77 -51.75
N THR A 70 -43.84 9.67 -51.70
CA THR A 70 -42.35 9.50 -51.54
C THR A 70 -41.58 10.25 -50.40
N PRO A 71 -40.50 9.72 -49.73
CA PRO A 71 -39.64 8.55 -50.03
C PRO A 71 -39.47 7.49 -48.91
N THR A 72 -39.15 6.29 -49.37
CA THR A 72 -38.49 5.14 -48.73
C THR A 72 -37.58 5.46 -47.54
N GLN A 73 -38.02 5.09 -46.33
CA GLN A 73 -37.11 4.81 -45.22
C GLN A 73 -36.40 3.48 -45.49
N PRO A 74 -35.06 3.41 -45.39
CA PRO A 74 -34.38 2.14 -45.29
C PRO A 74 -34.76 1.48 -43.97
N ALA A 75 -35.13 0.20 -44.05
CA ALA A 75 -35.24 -0.67 -42.90
C ALA A 75 -33.92 -0.64 -42.11
N PRO A 76 -33.95 -0.63 -40.76
CA PRO A 76 -32.77 -0.97 -39.98
C PRO A 76 -32.52 -2.46 -40.15
N ASP A 77 -31.71 -2.80 -41.16
CA ASP A 77 -31.05 -4.09 -41.21
C ASP A 77 -30.06 -4.19 -40.03
N GLU A 78 -30.22 -5.28 -39.31
CA GLU A 78 -29.12 -6.00 -38.66
C GLU A 78 -28.39 -5.25 -37.53
N ALA A 79 -29.13 -5.07 -36.44
CA ALA A 79 -28.55 -5.38 -35.15
C ALA A 79 -28.13 -6.87 -35.12
N GLN A 80 -27.00 -7.12 -34.45
CA GLN A 80 -26.45 -8.42 -34.07
C GLN A 80 -25.73 -9.22 -35.16
N GLN A 81 -24.40 -9.10 -35.14
CA GLN A 81 -23.57 -10.20 -34.65
C GLN A 81 -22.18 -9.69 -34.26
N VAL A 82 -22.02 -9.33 -32.98
CA VAL A 82 -20.72 -9.33 -32.31
C VAL A 82 -20.85 -10.13 -31.02
N GLY A 83 -20.37 -11.37 -31.12
CA GLY A 83 -19.70 -12.09 -30.04
C GLY A 83 -20.49 -12.35 -28.77
N ALA A 84 -21.11 -13.51 -28.70
CA ALA A 84 -21.34 -14.26 -27.47
C ALA A 84 -19.98 -14.67 -26.85
N MET A 85 -19.22 -13.71 -26.32
CA MET A 85 -17.96 -13.92 -25.59
C MET A 85 -17.87 -13.11 -24.28
N GLY A 86 -18.93 -12.40 -23.87
CA GLY A 86 -18.87 -11.41 -22.78
C GLY A 86 -19.60 -11.74 -21.48
N GLU A 87 -20.28 -12.90 -21.36
CA GLU A 87 -21.11 -13.16 -20.18
C GLU A 87 -20.26 -13.39 -18.90
N GLY A 88 -19.16 -14.14 -19.00
CA GLY A 88 -18.23 -14.37 -17.88
C GLY A 88 -17.38 -13.14 -17.52
N GLU A 89 -17.05 -12.31 -18.51
CA GLU A 89 -16.27 -11.08 -18.28
C GLU A 89 -17.12 -10.01 -17.59
N SER A 90 -18.39 -9.87 -17.98
CA SER A 90 -19.33 -8.95 -17.34
C SER A 90 -19.70 -9.37 -15.91
N THR A 91 -19.77 -10.67 -15.59
CA THR A 91 -20.00 -11.13 -14.21
C THR A 91 -18.77 -10.88 -13.33
N PHE A 92 -17.57 -11.13 -13.85
CA PHE A 92 -16.32 -10.85 -13.14
C PHE A 92 -16.16 -9.35 -12.81
N LEU A 93 -16.36 -8.46 -13.78
CA LEU A 93 -16.29 -7.01 -13.55
C LEU A 93 -17.32 -6.52 -12.53
N ARG A 94 -18.53 -7.11 -12.55
CA ARG A 94 -19.56 -6.82 -11.54
C ARG A 94 -19.16 -7.31 -10.15
N GLN A 95 -18.54 -8.49 -10.04
CA GLN A 95 -18.04 -8.99 -8.77
C GLN A 95 -16.93 -8.09 -8.22
N LEU A 96 -15.96 -7.71 -9.06
CA LEU A 96 -14.90 -6.79 -8.67
C LEU A 96 -15.45 -5.44 -8.19
N ALA A 97 -16.44 -4.88 -8.91
CA ALA A 97 -17.09 -3.64 -8.48
C ALA A 97 -17.78 -3.77 -7.11
N ARG A 98 -18.38 -4.92 -6.80
CA ARG A 98 -18.99 -5.19 -5.48
C ARG A 98 -17.92 -5.27 -4.38
N GLU A 99 -16.81 -5.94 -4.62
CA GLU A 99 -15.69 -6.00 -3.67
C GLU A 99 -15.11 -4.61 -3.40
N MET A 100 -14.89 -3.82 -4.46
CA MET A 100 -14.41 -2.44 -4.32
C MET A 100 -15.40 -1.56 -3.57
N THR A 101 -16.71 -1.76 -3.76
CA THR A 101 -17.75 -1.06 -3.01
C THR A 101 -17.79 -1.52 -1.54
N HIS A 102 -17.54 -2.79 -1.27
CA HIS A 102 -17.41 -3.31 0.10
C HIS A 102 -16.21 -2.69 0.82
N GLU A 103 -15.06 -2.62 0.14
CA GLU A 103 -13.86 -1.96 0.66
C GLU A 103 -14.07 -0.46 0.89
N ALA A 104 -14.76 0.22 -0.04
CA ALA A 104 -15.14 1.62 0.13
C ALA A 104 -16.01 1.86 1.38
N ARG A 105 -16.99 0.98 1.64
CA ARG A 105 -17.80 1.04 2.87
C ARG A 105 -16.96 0.86 4.12
N ARG A 106 -15.99 -0.05 4.10
CA ARG A 106 -15.06 -0.31 5.21
C ARG A 106 -14.25 0.94 5.56
N ILE A 107 -13.71 1.63 4.54
CA ILE A 107 -12.92 2.86 4.72
C ILE A 107 -13.80 4.00 5.25
N LEU A 108 -14.98 4.22 4.66
CA LEU A 108 -15.92 5.25 5.13
C LEU A 108 -16.45 4.96 6.55
N GLY A 109 -16.61 3.69 6.91
CA GLY A 109 -16.92 3.28 8.28
C GLY A 109 -15.81 3.58 9.30
N ARG A 110 -14.56 3.75 8.87
CA ARG A 110 -13.49 4.27 9.73
C ARG A 110 -13.54 5.79 9.83
N VAL A 111 -13.89 6.49 8.74
CA VAL A 111 -14.13 7.94 8.77
C VAL A 111 -15.23 8.29 9.78
N SER A 112 -16.29 7.49 9.84
CA SER A 112 -17.41 7.69 10.78
C SER A 112 -17.02 7.59 12.26
N LEU A 113 -15.87 6.96 12.58
CA LEU A 113 -15.35 6.88 13.95
C LEU A 113 -14.66 8.19 14.39
N HIS A 114 -14.33 9.09 13.46
CA HIS A 114 -13.78 10.39 13.82
C HIS A 114 -14.86 11.30 14.41
N ALA A 115 -14.58 11.88 15.59
CA ALA A 115 -15.52 12.71 16.33
C ALA A 115 -16.07 13.91 15.52
N SER A 116 -15.29 14.42 14.56
CA SER A 116 -15.68 15.56 13.72
C SER A 116 -16.54 15.19 12.51
N LEU A 117 -16.64 13.90 12.17
CA LEU A 117 -17.30 13.40 10.96
C LEU A 117 -18.22 12.20 11.27
N PRO A 118 -19.22 12.34 12.16
CA PRO A 118 -20.19 11.27 12.37
C PRO A 118 -20.98 11.05 11.07
N LEU A 119 -20.83 9.87 10.49
CA LEU A 119 -21.59 9.43 9.31
C LEU A 119 -22.54 8.31 9.74
N ALA A 120 -23.81 8.41 9.33
CA ALA A 120 -24.76 7.33 9.50
C ALA A 120 -24.45 6.19 8.52
N ALA A 121 -24.85 4.95 8.86
CA ALA A 121 -24.65 3.79 8.00
C ALA A 121 -25.28 3.98 6.60
N SER A 122 -26.45 4.62 6.52
CA SER A 122 -27.11 4.94 5.25
C SER A 122 -26.31 5.92 4.37
N ASP A 123 -25.63 6.88 4.99
CA ASP A 123 -24.77 7.82 4.27
C ASP A 123 -23.51 7.12 3.76
N VAL A 124 -22.96 6.18 4.53
CA VAL A 124 -21.82 5.35 4.11
C VAL A 124 -22.18 4.52 2.88
N GLU A 125 -23.36 3.89 2.86
CA GLU A 125 -23.83 3.13 1.69
C GLU A 125 -24.01 4.02 0.45
N ARG A 126 -24.56 5.22 0.63
CA ARG A 126 -24.74 6.18 -0.47
C ARG A 126 -23.42 6.70 -1.04
N LEU A 127 -22.42 6.91 -0.19
CA LEU A 127 -21.13 7.50 -0.56
C LEU A 127 -20.11 6.47 -1.06
N ALA A 128 -20.25 5.19 -0.71
CA ALA A 128 -19.30 4.15 -1.09
C ALA A 128 -19.03 4.06 -2.60
N PRO A 129 -20.02 4.13 -3.50
CA PRO A 129 -19.78 4.09 -4.94
C PRO A 129 -18.91 5.26 -5.44
N ALA A 130 -19.00 6.43 -4.80
CA ALA A 130 -18.22 7.60 -5.18
C ALA A 130 -16.73 7.46 -4.82
N LEU A 131 -16.38 6.52 -3.94
CA LEU A 131 -14.99 6.24 -3.57
C LEU A 131 -14.33 5.16 -4.45
N VAL A 132 -15.12 4.40 -5.22
CA VAL A 132 -14.62 3.33 -6.11
C VAL A 132 -13.58 3.83 -7.12
N PRO A 133 -13.71 5.01 -7.76
CA PRO A 133 -12.68 5.53 -8.66
C PRO A 133 -11.33 5.70 -7.97
N TRP A 134 -11.31 6.22 -6.74
CA TRP A 134 -10.06 6.41 -6.00
C TRP A 134 -9.40 5.08 -5.63
N LEU A 135 -10.20 4.06 -5.33
CA LEU A 135 -9.67 2.71 -5.09
C LEU A 135 -9.13 2.06 -6.37
N ARG A 136 -9.75 2.32 -7.53
CA ARG A 136 -9.23 1.85 -8.83
C ARG A 136 -7.90 2.49 -9.18
N ASP A 137 -7.71 3.74 -8.76
CA ASP A 137 -6.44 4.45 -8.92
C ASP A 137 -5.40 4.03 -7.86
N ASP A 138 -5.60 2.96 -7.08
CA ASP A 138 -4.65 2.50 -6.05
C ASP A 138 -4.27 3.59 -5.02
N HIS A 139 -5.21 4.46 -4.66
CA HIS A 139 -4.99 5.36 -3.54
C HIS A 139 -5.01 4.58 -2.22
N SER A 140 -3.98 4.79 -1.40
CA SER A 140 -3.89 4.07 -0.13
C SER A 140 -5.03 4.51 0.80
N GLU A 141 -5.50 3.58 1.63
CA GLU A 141 -6.52 3.89 2.63
C GLU A 141 -6.13 5.11 3.50
N ARG A 142 -4.85 5.22 3.86
CA ARG A 142 -4.34 6.35 4.65
C ARG A 142 -4.48 7.68 3.90
N ASP A 143 -4.18 7.71 2.60
CA ASP A 143 -4.27 8.92 1.79
C ASP A 143 -5.73 9.36 1.62
N ILE A 144 -6.63 8.39 1.43
CA ILE A 144 -8.08 8.62 1.37
C ILE A 144 -8.58 9.22 2.69
N LEU A 145 -8.24 8.59 3.82
CA LEU A 145 -8.62 9.09 5.15
C LEU A 145 -8.05 10.49 5.41
N GLN A 146 -6.79 10.71 5.08
CA GLN A 146 -6.15 12.03 5.21
C GLN A 146 -6.86 13.07 4.35
N CYS A 147 -7.18 12.76 3.09
CA CYS A 147 -7.90 13.66 2.19
C CYS A 147 -9.30 14.02 2.72
N LEU A 148 -10.01 13.06 3.33
CA LEU A 148 -11.34 13.30 3.89
C LEU A 148 -11.31 14.06 5.22
N THR A 149 -10.26 13.89 6.03
CA THR A 149 -10.16 14.45 7.39
C THR A 149 -9.27 15.70 7.50
N ALA A 150 -8.45 16.01 6.50
CA ALA A 150 -7.57 17.17 6.52
C ALA A 150 -8.35 18.49 6.38
N ASN A 151 -7.91 19.56 7.05
CA ASN A 151 -8.47 20.92 6.88
C ASN A 151 -10.00 20.97 7.01
N LEU A 152 -10.56 20.31 8.03
CA LEU A 152 -12.00 20.37 8.29
C LEU A 152 -12.38 21.79 8.74
N PRO A 153 -13.48 22.36 8.21
CA PRO A 153 -13.96 23.65 8.65
C PRO A 153 -14.45 23.57 10.11
N ALA A 154 -14.29 24.67 10.86
CA ALA A 154 -14.69 24.73 12.27
C ALA A 154 -16.19 24.46 12.49
N LYS A 155 -17.02 24.72 11.48
CA LYS A 155 -18.46 24.44 11.48
C LYS A 155 -18.84 23.68 10.22
N ILE A 156 -19.40 22.49 10.39
CA ILE A 156 -19.87 21.63 9.29
C ILE A 156 -21.41 21.65 9.31
N VAL A 157 -22.03 22.11 8.23
CA VAL A 157 -23.48 22.16 8.09
C VAL A 157 -24.06 20.81 7.66
N SER A 158 -23.34 20.07 6.81
CA SER A 158 -23.69 18.72 6.38
C SER A 158 -22.44 17.88 6.18
N VAL A 159 -22.27 16.85 7.02
CA VAL A 159 -21.18 15.88 6.93
C VAL A 159 -21.22 15.09 5.61
N PRO A 160 -22.34 14.45 5.22
CA PRO A 160 -22.38 13.70 3.96
C PRO A 160 -22.18 14.59 2.73
N GLY A 161 -22.66 15.84 2.77
CA GLY A 161 -22.45 16.81 1.69
C GLY A 161 -20.97 17.19 1.54
N LEU A 162 -20.27 17.41 2.66
CA LEU A 162 -18.84 17.70 2.65
C LEU A 162 -18.03 16.53 2.09
N VAL A 163 -18.32 15.30 2.54
CA VAL A 163 -17.64 14.09 2.08
C VAL A 163 -17.89 13.88 0.59
N SER A 164 -19.15 13.99 0.14
CA SER A 164 -19.48 13.92 -1.29
C SER A 164 -18.72 14.96 -2.10
N HIS A 165 -18.70 16.21 -1.66
CA HIS A 165 -17.98 17.28 -2.33
C HIS A 165 -16.47 16.99 -2.41
N ARG A 166 -15.89 16.41 -1.36
CA ARG A 166 -14.47 16.02 -1.37
C ARG A 166 -14.18 14.87 -2.32
N LEU A 167 -15.03 13.85 -2.32
CA LEU A 167 -14.91 12.70 -3.23
C LEU A 167 -14.97 13.13 -4.71
N THR A 168 -15.78 14.15 -5.03
CA THR A 168 -15.94 14.62 -6.41
C THR A 168 -14.89 15.65 -6.83
N ASN A 169 -14.51 16.58 -5.96
CA ASN A 169 -13.70 17.75 -6.36
C ASN A 169 -12.22 17.65 -5.99
N PHE A 170 -11.84 16.68 -5.15
CA PHE A 170 -10.47 16.51 -4.72
C PHE A 170 -9.99 15.15 -5.17
N THR A 171 -8.67 15.01 -5.33
CA THR A 171 -8.03 13.72 -5.55
C THR A 171 -6.98 13.58 -4.47
N PRO A 172 -6.96 12.48 -3.70
CA PRO A 172 -5.96 12.29 -2.67
C PRO A 172 -4.58 12.32 -3.30
N GLU A 173 -3.73 13.25 -2.86
CA GLU A 173 -2.34 13.23 -3.25
C GLU A 173 -1.73 11.92 -2.78
N ARG A 174 -1.10 11.17 -3.71
CA ARG A 174 -0.37 9.97 -3.32
C ARG A 174 0.75 10.43 -2.40
N THR A 175 0.72 10.00 -1.15
CA THR A 175 1.86 10.29 -0.28
C THR A 175 3.04 9.53 -0.86
N SER A 176 3.93 10.25 -1.55
CA SER A 176 5.23 9.70 -1.95
C SER A 176 5.84 9.08 -0.70
N PRO A 177 6.37 7.84 -0.77
CA PRO A 177 6.97 7.21 0.40
C PRO A 177 7.95 8.21 1.02
N PRO A 178 7.92 8.38 2.36
CA PRO A 178 8.84 9.28 3.03
C PRO A 178 10.22 8.89 2.57
N THR A 179 10.92 9.84 1.93
CA THR A 179 12.32 9.61 1.56
C THR A 179 13.00 9.16 2.83
N PRO A 180 13.61 7.96 2.86
CA PRO A 180 14.23 7.46 4.08
C PRO A 180 15.17 8.56 4.58
N PRO A 181 15.17 8.87 5.89
CA PRO A 181 16.07 9.88 6.42
C PRO A 181 17.46 9.49 5.93
N ARG A 182 18.07 10.36 5.12
CA ARG A 182 19.42 10.13 4.60
C ARG A 182 20.24 9.72 5.81
N ALA A 183 20.78 8.51 5.81
CA ALA A 183 21.59 8.01 6.92
C ALA A 183 22.54 9.14 7.28
N SER A 184 22.43 9.66 8.52
CA SER A 184 23.22 10.81 8.92
C SER A 184 24.68 10.41 8.72
N VAL A 185 25.33 11.01 7.72
CA VAL A 185 26.72 10.74 7.41
C VAL A 185 27.49 11.23 8.62
N ARG A 186 27.81 10.31 9.53
CA ARG A 186 28.57 10.64 10.72
C ARG A 186 29.94 11.09 10.26
N ALA A 187 30.37 12.26 10.70
CA ALA A 187 31.74 12.68 10.47
C ALA A 187 32.69 11.62 11.04
N THR A 188 33.78 11.34 10.33
CA THR A 188 34.80 10.38 10.74
C THR A 188 36.08 11.11 11.09
N CYS A 189 36.85 10.57 12.03
CA CYS A 189 38.18 11.08 12.34
C CYS A 189 39.09 11.03 11.10
N GLU A 190 39.82 12.09 10.82
CA GLU A 190 40.74 12.16 9.67
C GLU A 190 41.90 11.16 9.77
N THR A 191 42.35 10.85 10.99
CA THR A 191 43.50 9.97 11.24
C THR A 191 43.11 8.50 11.36
N CYS A 192 42.14 8.17 12.23
CA CYS A 192 41.78 6.77 12.52
C CYS A 192 40.46 6.31 11.87
N ARG A 193 39.74 7.22 11.17
CA ARG A 193 38.44 6.96 10.53
C ARG A 193 37.33 6.48 11.47
N ALA A 194 37.52 6.59 12.78
CA ALA A 194 36.47 6.28 13.75
C ALA A 194 35.29 7.27 13.59
N PRO A 195 34.04 6.79 13.57
CA PRO A 195 32.88 7.65 13.46
C PRO A 195 32.67 8.45 14.75
N PHE A 196 32.39 9.74 14.61
CA PHE A 196 32.09 10.60 15.74
C PHE A 196 30.66 10.41 16.27
N PRO A 197 30.40 10.77 17.54
CA PRO A 197 29.05 10.93 18.07
C PRO A 197 28.23 11.94 17.25
N ALA A 198 26.91 11.83 17.30
CA ALA A 198 26.01 12.76 16.63
C ALA A 198 26.28 14.20 17.09
N GLY A 199 26.43 15.13 16.13
CA GLY A 199 26.69 16.55 16.41
C GLY A 199 28.15 17.00 16.35
N HIS A 200 29.09 16.12 16.00
CA HIS A 200 30.48 16.50 15.76
C HIS A 200 30.71 16.88 14.29
N CYS A 201 31.35 18.03 14.06
CA CYS A 201 31.49 18.61 12.72
C CYS A 201 32.76 18.17 11.96
N GLY A 202 33.46 17.12 12.42
CA GLY A 202 34.71 16.62 11.82
C GLY A 202 35.96 16.98 12.64
N GLY A 203 37.13 16.58 12.12
CA GLY A 203 38.44 16.78 12.75
C GLY A 203 39.11 15.50 13.27
N VAL A 204 40.14 15.67 14.09
CA VAL A 204 40.94 14.59 14.69
C VAL A 204 40.35 14.21 16.05
N CYS A 205 40.17 12.91 16.31
CA CYS A 205 39.62 12.46 17.59
C CYS A 205 40.60 12.67 18.75
N ARG A 206 40.09 12.75 19.98
CA ARG A 206 40.88 12.98 21.20
C ARG A 206 42.04 11.99 21.35
N SER A 207 41.81 10.71 21.06
CA SER A 207 42.86 9.68 21.12
C SER A 207 43.99 9.88 20.10
N CYS A 208 43.71 10.49 18.95
CA CYS A 208 44.72 10.84 17.96
C CYS A 208 45.44 12.14 18.34
N GLN A 209 44.71 13.13 18.89
CA GLN A 209 45.33 14.34 19.45
C GLN A 209 46.29 14.01 20.61
N ASP A 210 45.92 13.07 21.49
CA ASP A 210 46.74 12.66 22.63
C ASP A 210 48.00 11.90 22.19
N GLN A 211 47.98 11.20 21.05
CA GLN A 211 49.17 10.55 20.49
C GLN A 211 50.15 11.56 19.90
N GLU A 212 49.65 12.56 19.18
CA GLU A 212 50.49 13.64 18.65
C GLU A 212 51.10 14.48 19.77
N ALA A 213 50.33 14.78 20.82
CA ALA A 213 50.82 15.50 22.00
C ALA A 213 51.79 14.64 22.85
N GLY A 214 51.47 13.36 23.08
CA GLY A 214 52.26 12.44 23.88
C GLY A 214 53.62 12.08 23.29
N THR A 215 53.76 12.19 21.97
CA THR A 215 55.07 11.96 21.29
C THR A 215 56.08 13.08 21.59
N THR A 216 55.63 14.25 22.03
CA THR A 216 56.52 15.36 22.44
C THR A 216 56.90 15.34 23.92
N ALA A 217 56.24 14.51 24.75
CA ALA A 217 56.42 14.52 26.21
C ALA A 217 57.46 13.52 26.73
N PHE A 218 57.93 12.58 25.91
CA PHE A 218 59.06 11.71 26.25
C PHE A 218 60.35 12.26 25.65
N SER A 219 60.86 13.35 26.24
CA SER A 219 62.28 13.66 26.08
C SER A 219 63.09 12.54 26.76
N PRO A 220 64.03 11.89 26.07
CA PRO A 220 64.86 10.79 26.63
C PRO A 220 65.69 11.22 27.85
N ASP A 221 65.86 12.53 28.07
CA ASP A 221 66.63 13.08 29.18
C ASP A 221 65.99 12.81 30.56
N THR A 222 64.65 12.74 30.63
CA THR A 222 63.95 12.55 31.91
C THR A 222 64.13 11.13 32.46
N GLY A 223 64.19 10.13 31.57
CA GLY A 223 64.42 8.73 31.94
C GLY A 223 65.84 8.48 32.45
N ALA A 224 66.84 9.10 31.80
CA ALA A 224 68.24 9.04 32.23
C ALA A 224 68.44 9.71 33.60
N PHE A 225 67.82 10.88 33.82
CA PHE A 225 67.87 11.59 35.09
C PHE A 225 67.24 10.78 36.23
N LEU A 226 66.10 10.13 36.00
CA LEU A 226 65.43 9.32 37.01
C LEU A 226 66.28 8.09 37.41
N MET A 227 66.91 7.43 36.43
CA MET A 227 67.79 6.29 36.67
C MET A 227 69.10 6.69 37.38
N ALA A 228 69.67 7.84 37.04
CA ALA A 228 70.81 8.40 37.77
C ALA A 228 70.45 8.70 39.24
N THR A 229 69.26 9.26 39.48
CA THR A 229 68.75 9.58 40.82
C THR A 229 68.49 8.31 41.65
N ILE A 230 67.96 7.25 41.04
CA ILE A 230 67.75 5.94 41.70
C ILE A 230 69.09 5.30 42.09
N ARG A 231 70.11 5.37 41.23
CA ARG A 231 71.48 4.87 41.54
C ARG A 231 72.08 5.65 42.71
N GLN A 232 72.01 6.98 42.67
CA GLN A 232 72.54 7.84 43.73
C GLN A 232 71.87 7.59 45.10
N ARG A 233 70.55 7.31 45.13
CA ARG A 233 69.85 6.96 46.38
C ARG A 233 70.20 5.57 46.92
N ARG A 234 70.54 4.61 46.04
CA ARG A 234 71.07 3.30 46.45
C ARG A 234 72.48 3.43 47.03
N ASP A 235 73.36 4.20 46.39
CA ASP A 235 74.73 4.41 46.87
C ASP A 235 74.77 5.20 48.17
N ALA A 236 73.81 6.12 48.38
CA ALA A 236 73.62 6.85 49.64
C ALA A 236 72.92 6.03 50.74
N GLY A 237 72.72 4.72 50.57
CA GLY A 237 72.21 3.82 51.61
C GLY A 237 70.79 4.12 52.12
N THR A 238 70.00 4.94 51.42
CA THR A 238 68.71 5.45 51.93
C THR A 238 67.53 4.68 51.34
N VAL A 239 67.50 3.36 51.50
CA VAL A 239 66.29 2.56 51.25
C VAL A 239 65.98 1.73 52.49
N LYS A 240 65.20 2.31 53.42
CA LYS A 240 64.51 1.54 54.46
C LYS A 240 63.44 0.70 53.76
N GLY A 241 63.66 -0.60 53.67
CA GLY A 241 62.68 -1.55 53.13
C GLY A 241 61.44 -1.62 54.02
N THR A 242 60.34 -1.03 53.58
CA THR A 242 59.01 -1.30 54.15
C THR A 242 58.44 -2.55 53.48
N SER A 243 58.89 -3.71 53.95
CA SER A 243 58.19 -4.97 53.73
C SER A 243 56.99 -5.05 54.68
N HIS A 244 55.81 -4.63 54.20
CA HIS A 244 54.54 -5.06 54.79
C HIS A 244 53.77 -5.86 53.74
N ARG A 245 54.00 -7.18 53.71
CA ARG A 245 53.03 -8.13 53.14
C ARG A 245 51.93 -8.33 54.17
N GLY A 246 50.81 -7.65 53.99
CA GLY A 246 49.53 -7.99 54.62
C GLY A 246 48.59 -8.52 53.55
N PHE A 247 48.61 -9.83 53.32
CA PHE A 247 47.58 -10.51 52.54
C PHE A 247 46.33 -10.63 53.44
N ALA A 248 45.30 -9.84 53.17
CA ALA A 248 43.97 -10.08 53.73
C ALA A 248 43.23 -11.04 52.79
N SER A 249 43.09 -12.29 53.23
CA SER A 249 42.20 -13.30 52.66
C SER A 249 40.75 -12.97 52.98
N ILE A 250 39.90 -12.87 51.96
CA ILE A 250 38.44 -12.82 52.07
C ILE A 250 37.93 -14.25 51.90
N SER A 251 37.30 -14.80 52.95
CA SER A 251 36.58 -16.08 52.91
C SER A 251 35.20 -15.89 52.29
N ALA A 252 34.79 -16.91 51.52
CA ALA A 252 33.44 -17.09 50.97
C ALA A 252 32.44 -17.52 52.06
#